data_AF-A0A9N8IZV2-F1
#
_entry.id   AF-A0A9N8IZV2-F1
#
_cell.length_a   1.000
_cell.length_b   1.000
_cell.length_c   1.000
_cell.angle_alpha   90.00
_cell.angle_beta   90.00
_cell.angle_gamma   90.00
#
_symmetry.space_group_name_H-M   'P 1'
#
loop_
_entity.id
_entity.type
_entity.pdbx_description
1 polymer ?
#
loop_
_entity_poly.entity_id
_entity_poly.type
_entity_poly.pdbx_seq_one_letter_code
_entity_poly.pdbx_strand_id
1 'polypeptide(L)'
;MKKKLFILISILAISCNNDETNTQTDKTSINLITGINLRETSDDSELQLQFGNPNVLTNNKFLIYPNPASESVYILAQENVTDVWLVSANPEKIYQDVNFNNILNTNLYSEQSIISHSNFSLNKQSSKNFSVNISTLAKGYYKVFIKIGGIIYWDNLYKYENGGDNEEQFNTIKNFWK
;
A
#
# COMPACT_ATOMS: atom_id res chain seq x y z
N MET A 1 14.82 37.53 66.27
CA MET A 1 15.43 36.92 65.07
C MET A 1 14.33 36.24 64.27
N LYS A 2 13.97 36.76 63.09
CA LYS A 2 12.93 36.19 62.21
C LYS A 2 13.63 35.30 61.17
N LYS A 3 13.39 33.99 61.18
CA LYS A 3 13.80 33.11 60.08
C LYS A 3 12.55 32.43 59.52
N LYS A 4 12.40 32.58 58.21
CA LYS A 4 11.21 32.29 57.43
C LYS A 4 11.03 30.79 57.24
N LEU A 5 9.77 30.39 57.29
CA LEU A 5 9.21 29.08 56.99
C LEU A 5 9.61 28.65 55.56
N PHE A 6 10.28 27.50 55.42
CA PHE A 6 10.53 26.88 54.11
C PHE A 6 9.40 25.90 53.80
N ILE A 7 8.75 26.14 52.67
CA ILE A 7 7.61 25.40 52.13
C ILE A 7 8.11 24.08 51.53
N LEU A 8 7.45 22.99 51.92
CA LEU A 8 7.63 21.62 51.43
C LEU A 8 7.13 21.53 49.98
N ILE A 9 8.03 21.29 49.03
CA ILE A 9 7.70 21.04 47.62
C ILE A 9 7.40 19.54 47.48
N SER A 10 6.12 19.20 47.40
CA SER A 10 5.65 17.87 47.03
C SER A 10 5.73 17.72 45.51
N ILE A 11 6.78 17.05 45.03
CA ILE A 11 6.91 16.68 43.62
C ILE A 11 5.94 15.51 43.38
N LEU A 12 4.75 15.82 42.87
CA LEU A 12 3.88 14.84 42.24
C LEU A 12 4.62 14.33 41.00
N ALA A 13 5.23 13.15 41.11
CA ALA A 13 5.68 12.39 39.97
C ALA A 13 4.43 11.96 39.19
N ILE A 14 4.03 12.78 38.22
CA ILE A 14 3.06 12.41 37.20
C ILE A 14 3.73 11.34 36.35
N SER A 15 3.31 10.11 36.60
CA SER A 15 3.50 8.94 35.75
C SER A 15 2.94 9.23 34.36
N CYS A 16 3.79 9.66 33.42
CA CYS A 16 3.54 9.42 32.01
C CYS A 16 4.11 8.04 31.67
N ASN A 17 3.27 7.02 31.81
CA ASN A 17 3.46 5.84 30.97
C ASN A 17 3.22 6.33 29.54
N ASN A 18 4.27 6.28 28.73
CA ASN A 18 4.09 6.23 27.28
C ASN A 18 3.49 4.86 26.99
N ASP A 19 2.18 4.74 27.15
CA ASP A 19 1.43 3.70 26.48
C ASP A 19 1.50 4.07 24.99
N GLU A 20 2.55 3.58 24.31
CA GLU A 20 2.51 3.39 22.87
C GLU A 20 1.31 2.49 22.63
N THR A 21 0.18 3.13 22.34
CA THR A 21 -0.98 2.44 21.83
C THR A 21 -0.55 1.85 20.51
N ASN A 22 -0.18 0.58 20.56
CA ASN A 22 0.09 -0.26 19.42
C ASN A 22 -1.28 -0.50 18.74
N THR A 23 -1.87 0.56 18.19
CA THR A 23 -3.12 0.51 17.43
C THR A 23 -2.77 -0.17 16.13
N GLN A 24 -2.83 -1.50 16.18
CA GLN A 24 -2.84 -2.37 15.02
C GLN A 24 -3.78 -1.78 13.96
N THR A 25 -3.24 -1.48 12.78
CA THR A 25 -4.02 -0.97 11.65
C THR A 25 -5.06 -2.02 11.29
N ASP A 26 -6.34 -1.66 11.17
CA ASP A 26 -7.38 -2.62 10.78
C ASP A 26 -6.99 -3.37 9.49
N LYS A 27 -7.22 -4.69 9.44
CA LYS A 27 -6.84 -5.56 8.31
C LYS A 27 -7.47 -5.16 6.97
N THR A 28 -8.51 -4.33 6.99
CA THR A 28 -9.18 -3.76 5.82
C THR A 28 -8.84 -2.30 5.58
N SER A 29 -7.92 -1.70 6.33
CA SER A 29 -7.54 -0.30 6.15
C SER A 29 -7.07 -0.02 4.72
N ILE A 30 -7.44 1.14 4.19
CA ILE A 30 -7.15 1.53 2.81
C ILE A 30 -5.65 1.71 2.53
N ASN A 31 -4.90 2.10 3.56
CA ASN A 31 -3.46 2.34 3.55
C ASN A 31 -2.67 1.15 4.12
N LEU A 32 -3.22 -0.07 4.10
CA LEU A 32 -2.54 -1.28 4.56
C LEU A 32 -2.11 -2.15 3.37
N ILE A 33 -0.89 -2.67 3.40
CA ILE A 33 -0.40 -3.73 2.53
C ILE A 33 0.13 -4.89 3.37
N THR A 34 -0.20 -6.12 3.01
CA THR A 34 0.17 -7.33 3.78
C THR A 34 1.02 -8.33 3.01
N GLY A 35 1.34 -7.98 1.76
CA GLY A 35 2.21 -8.73 0.86
C GLY A 35 2.22 -8.08 -0.52
N ILE A 36 3.03 -8.60 -1.42
CA ILE A 36 3.17 -8.10 -2.79
C ILE A 36 3.35 -9.25 -3.79
N ASN A 37 2.81 -9.05 -4.99
CA ASN A 37 3.02 -9.95 -6.12
C ASN A 37 4.06 -9.34 -7.04
N LEU A 38 5.22 -9.99 -7.17
CA LEU A 38 6.29 -9.53 -8.02
C LEU A 38 6.07 -9.99 -9.46
N ARG A 39 6.20 -9.06 -10.41
CA ARG A 39 5.95 -9.28 -11.83
C ARG A 39 6.92 -8.45 -12.64
N GLU A 40 7.61 -9.05 -13.60
CA GLU A 40 8.46 -8.30 -14.53
C GLU A 40 7.65 -7.93 -15.78
N THR A 41 6.90 -8.89 -16.33
CA THR A 41 6.12 -8.72 -17.56
C THR A 41 4.63 -8.98 -17.36
N SER A 42 3.87 -8.92 -18.47
CA SER A 42 2.47 -9.32 -18.52
C SER A 42 2.24 -10.81 -18.76
N ASP A 43 3.31 -11.60 -18.87
CA ASP A 43 3.21 -13.01 -19.22
C ASP A 43 2.83 -13.84 -17.98
N ASP A 44 1.63 -14.43 -18.01
CA ASP A 44 1.15 -15.32 -16.95
C ASP A 44 1.92 -16.64 -16.86
N SER A 45 2.78 -16.95 -17.84
CA SER A 45 3.67 -18.12 -17.80
C SER A 45 4.95 -17.89 -17.00
N GLU A 46 5.30 -16.63 -16.69
CA GLU A 46 6.40 -16.32 -15.79
C GLU A 46 6.04 -16.70 -14.34
N LEU A 47 7.04 -17.17 -13.59
CA LEU A 47 6.87 -17.47 -12.17
C LEU A 47 6.55 -16.18 -11.40
N GLN A 48 5.27 -15.97 -11.10
CA GLN A 48 4.84 -14.90 -10.22
C GLN A 48 5.35 -15.19 -8.81
N LEU A 49 6.32 -14.39 -8.35
CA LEU A 49 6.86 -14.50 -7.01
C LEU A 49 5.98 -13.70 -6.05
N GLN A 50 5.31 -14.40 -5.15
CA GLN A 50 4.54 -13.77 -4.07
C GLN A 50 5.39 -13.67 -2.80
N PHE A 51 5.38 -12.49 -2.19
CA PHE A 51 5.96 -12.24 -0.88
C PHE A 51 4.89 -11.78 0.11
N GLY A 52 4.90 -12.36 1.32
CA GLY A 52 3.85 -12.15 2.32
C GLY A 52 2.48 -12.70 1.92
N ASN A 53 1.42 -12.08 2.44
CA ASN A 53 0.02 -12.44 2.18
C ASN A 53 -0.73 -11.23 1.58
N PRO A 54 -0.62 -10.97 0.27
CA PRO A 54 -1.14 -9.76 -0.36
C PRO A 54 -2.66 -9.62 -0.20
N ASN A 55 -3.10 -8.50 0.39
CA ASN A 55 -4.50 -8.09 0.48
C ASN A 55 -4.98 -7.42 -0.82
N VAL A 56 -4.97 -8.18 -1.91
CA VAL A 56 -5.30 -7.73 -3.27
C VAL A 56 -6.69 -8.24 -3.70
N LEU A 57 -7.39 -7.48 -4.55
CA LEU A 57 -8.65 -7.87 -5.17
C LEU A 57 -8.60 -7.53 -6.66
N THR A 58 -7.97 -8.38 -7.45
CA THR A 58 -7.86 -8.19 -8.91
C THR A 58 -8.92 -8.97 -9.68
N ASN A 59 -9.37 -10.12 -9.18
CA ASN A 59 -10.33 -11.03 -9.82
C ASN A 59 -10.02 -11.32 -11.29
N ASN A 60 -8.73 -11.40 -11.64
CA ASN A 60 -8.22 -11.55 -13.01
C ASN A 60 -8.69 -10.44 -13.98
N LYS A 61 -9.16 -9.30 -13.48
CA LYS A 61 -9.66 -8.19 -14.31
C LYS A 61 -8.55 -7.29 -14.85
N PHE A 62 -7.43 -7.25 -14.16
CA PHE A 62 -6.26 -6.50 -14.57
C PHE A 62 -4.98 -7.06 -13.95
N LEU A 63 -3.87 -6.57 -14.46
CA LEU A 63 -2.51 -6.82 -14.00
C LEU A 63 -1.73 -5.49 -14.08
N ILE A 64 -0.78 -5.30 -13.16
CA ILE A 64 0.22 -4.22 -13.20
C ILE A 64 1.62 -4.79 -13.30
N TYR A 65 2.46 -4.21 -14.16
CA TYR A 65 3.86 -4.62 -14.34
C TYR A 65 4.72 -3.45 -14.86
N PRO A 66 6.04 -3.42 -14.57
CA PRO A 66 6.68 -4.26 -13.57
C PRO A 66 6.18 -3.92 -12.16
N ASN A 67 6.34 -4.87 -11.25
CA ASN A 67 6.14 -4.69 -9.83
C ASN A 67 7.25 -5.45 -9.10
N PRO A 68 8.22 -4.77 -8.46
CA PRO A 68 8.25 -3.33 -8.18
C PRO A 68 8.54 -2.46 -9.41
N ALA A 69 8.37 -1.13 -9.31
CA ALA A 69 8.65 -0.18 -10.39
C ALA A 69 9.30 1.13 -9.91
N SER A 70 10.08 1.80 -10.77
CA SER A 70 10.70 3.11 -10.46
C SER A 70 9.93 4.30 -11.01
N GLU A 71 9.69 4.29 -12.33
CA GLU A 71 9.19 5.47 -13.06
C GLU A 71 7.83 5.25 -13.70
N SER A 72 7.53 4.03 -14.13
CA SER A 72 6.29 3.73 -14.83
C SER A 72 5.82 2.32 -14.55
N VAL A 73 4.51 2.15 -14.52
CA VAL A 73 3.83 0.86 -14.48
C VAL A 73 2.87 0.77 -15.67
N TYR A 74 2.86 -0.37 -16.33
CA TYR A 74 1.88 -0.73 -17.33
C TYR A 74 0.67 -1.36 -16.64
N ILE A 75 -0.52 -0.96 -17.07
CA ILE A 75 -1.78 -1.58 -16.68
C ILE A 75 -2.30 -2.35 -17.89
N LEU A 76 -2.55 -3.64 -17.72
CA LEU A 76 -3.25 -4.47 -18.68
C LEU A 76 -4.57 -4.96 -18.07
N ALA A 77 -5.70 -4.60 -18.69
CA ALA A 77 -7.03 -4.90 -18.21
C ALA A 77 -7.88 -5.64 -19.25
N GLN A 78 -8.88 -6.40 -18.80
CA GLN A 78 -9.82 -7.10 -19.68
C GLN A 78 -10.81 -6.14 -20.38
N GLU A 79 -11.11 -5.02 -19.72
CA GLU A 79 -12.06 -4.00 -20.16
C GLU A 79 -11.45 -2.61 -19.97
N ASN A 80 -12.12 -1.58 -20.49
CA ASN A 80 -11.60 -0.21 -20.40
C ASN A 80 -11.50 0.21 -18.94
N VAL A 81 -10.30 0.65 -18.55
CA VAL A 81 -10.09 1.35 -17.30
C VAL A 81 -10.61 2.77 -17.47
N THR A 82 -11.38 3.24 -16.48
CA THR A 82 -11.82 4.64 -16.44
C THR A 82 -10.98 5.47 -15.50
N ASP A 83 -10.54 4.89 -14.38
CA ASP A 83 -9.84 5.64 -13.34
C ASP A 83 -8.80 4.77 -12.64
N VAL A 84 -7.69 5.40 -12.23
CA VAL A 84 -6.59 4.78 -11.50
C VAL A 84 -6.22 5.71 -10.35
N TRP A 85 -6.05 5.15 -9.15
CA TRP A 85 -5.58 5.88 -7.97
C TRP A 85 -4.47 5.11 -7.27
N LEU A 86 -3.46 5.80 -6.78
CA LEU A 86 -2.41 5.21 -5.95
C LEU A 86 -2.48 5.82 -4.56
N VAL A 87 -2.68 4.96 -3.57
CA VAL A 87 -2.76 5.32 -2.14
C VAL A 87 -1.50 4.79 -1.46
N SER A 88 -0.72 5.67 -0.85
CA SER A 88 0.43 5.26 -0.04
C SER A 88 -0.01 4.35 1.10
N ALA A 89 0.75 3.28 1.34
CA ALA A 89 0.39 2.25 2.28
C ALA A 89 1.55 1.83 3.18
N ASN A 90 1.20 1.44 4.40
CA ASN A 90 2.10 0.87 5.38
C ASN A 90 2.11 -0.66 5.23
N PRO A 91 3.30 -1.28 5.12
CA PRO A 91 3.40 -2.73 5.07
C PRO A 91 3.33 -3.33 6.49
N GLU A 92 2.47 -4.32 6.73
CA GLU A 92 2.40 -5.03 8.02
C GLU A 92 2.44 -6.55 7.87
N LYS A 93 3.33 -7.19 8.65
CA LYS A 93 3.48 -8.66 8.65
C LYS A 93 2.40 -9.40 9.43
N ILE A 94 1.72 -8.75 10.36
CA ILE A 94 0.86 -9.43 11.35
C ILE A 94 -0.36 -10.17 10.76
N TYR A 95 -0.62 -10.01 9.46
CA TYR A 95 -1.77 -10.59 8.75
C TYR A 95 -1.43 -11.77 7.83
N GLN A 96 -0.33 -12.49 8.07
CA GLN A 96 0.06 -13.62 7.21
C GLN A 96 -0.97 -14.76 7.18
N ASP A 97 -1.72 -14.98 8.26
CA ASP A 97 -2.69 -16.07 8.37
C ASP A 97 -4.12 -15.67 7.95
N VAL A 98 -4.31 -14.43 7.46
CA VAL A 98 -5.64 -13.91 7.11
C VAL A 98 -6.07 -14.40 5.73
N ASN A 99 -7.24 -15.05 5.65
CA ASN A 99 -7.86 -15.34 4.36
C ASN A 99 -8.58 -14.11 3.80
N PHE A 100 -7.88 -13.32 2.99
CA PHE A 100 -8.42 -12.11 2.38
C PHE A 100 -9.55 -12.36 1.37
N ASN A 101 -9.63 -13.55 0.76
CA ASN A 101 -10.72 -13.88 -0.17
C ASN A 101 -12.11 -13.85 0.48
N ASN A 102 -12.18 -14.01 1.81
CA ASN A 102 -13.43 -13.95 2.57
C ASN A 102 -13.77 -12.55 3.09
N ILE A 103 -12.88 -11.57 2.91
CA ILE A 103 -12.98 -10.23 3.50
C ILE A 103 -13.10 -9.18 2.41
N LEU A 104 -12.25 -9.30 1.39
CA LEU A 104 -12.15 -8.31 0.32
C LEU A 104 -13.32 -8.49 -0.65
N ASN A 105 -13.94 -7.37 -0.99
CA ASN A 105 -15.01 -7.30 -1.97
C ASN A 105 -15.02 -5.92 -2.62
N THR A 106 -15.68 -5.80 -3.76
CA THR A 106 -15.65 -4.58 -4.59
C THR A 106 -16.33 -3.36 -3.96
N ASN A 107 -17.08 -3.56 -2.87
CA ASN A 107 -17.76 -2.49 -2.13
C ASN A 107 -17.02 -2.10 -0.85
N LEU A 108 -15.86 -2.71 -0.57
CA LEU A 108 -15.09 -2.47 0.67
C LEU A 108 -14.68 -1.00 0.82
N TYR A 109 -14.25 -0.38 -0.28
CA TYR A 109 -13.81 1.01 -0.31
C TYR A 109 -14.74 1.83 -1.19
N SER A 110 -15.24 2.95 -0.65
CA SER A 110 -15.94 3.92 -1.48
C SER A 110 -14.96 4.69 -2.35
N GLU A 111 -15.38 5.05 -3.56
CA GLU A 111 -14.58 5.86 -4.48
C GLU A 111 -14.13 7.19 -3.84
N GLN A 112 -15.02 7.83 -3.07
CA GLN A 112 -14.69 9.05 -2.35
C GLN A 112 -13.59 8.85 -1.30
N SER A 113 -13.58 7.70 -0.61
CA SER A 113 -12.51 7.34 0.34
C SER A 113 -11.18 7.11 -0.38
N ILE A 114 -11.19 6.46 -1.54
CA ILE A 114 -9.98 6.26 -2.36
C ILE A 114 -9.43 7.61 -2.81
N ILE A 115 -10.28 8.48 -3.36
CA ILE A 115 -9.88 9.81 -3.80
C ILE A 115 -9.24 10.61 -2.66
N SER A 116 -9.86 10.61 -1.47
CA SER A 116 -9.36 11.41 -0.33
C SER A 116 -8.01 10.93 0.23
N HIS A 117 -7.62 9.68 -0.02
CA HIS A 117 -6.34 9.11 0.42
C HIS A 117 -5.31 9.00 -0.71
N SER A 118 -5.70 9.29 -1.94
CA SER A 118 -4.83 9.12 -3.11
C SER A 118 -3.71 10.16 -3.14
N ASN A 119 -2.49 9.69 -3.40
CA ASN A 119 -1.33 10.55 -3.68
C ASN A 119 -1.19 10.83 -5.18
N PHE A 120 -1.85 10.01 -6.01
CA PHE A 120 -1.90 10.16 -7.45
C PHE A 120 -3.25 9.68 -7.97
N SER A 121 -3.74 10.35 -8.99
CA SER A 121 -4.97 9.97 -9.69
C SER A 121 -4.82 10.19 -11.20
N LEU A 122 -5.30 9.23 -11.97
CA LEU A 122 -5.47 9.34 -13.41
C LEU A 122 -6.92 8.99 -13.74
N ASN A 123 -7.70 9.98 -14.16
CA ASN A 123 -9.15 9.84 -14.35
C ASN A 123 -9.51 9.86 -15.85
N LYS A 124 -10.73 9.44 -16.18
CA LYS A 124 -11.30 9.49 -17.55
C LYS A 124 -10.46 8.77 -18.61
N GLN A 125 -9.84 7.67 -18.22
CA GLN A 125 -9.19 6.74 -19.14
C GLN A 125 -10.24 6.03 -20.02
N SER A 126 -9.79 5.56 -21.18
CA SER A 126 -10.61 4.77 -22.11
C SER A 126 -9.74 3.74 -22.84
N SER A 127 -8.78 3.15 -22.13
CA SER A 127 -7.88 2.13 -22.66
C SER A 127 -7.84 0.91 -21.75
N LYS A 128 -7.56 -0.23 -22.36
CA LYS A 128 -7.27 -1.50 -21.68
C LYS A 128 -5.79 -1.70 -21.40
N ASN A 129 -4.93 -0.98 -22.14
CA ASN A 129 -3.48 -1.08 -22.02
C ASN A 129 -2.87 0.32 -22.13
N PHE A 130 -2.17 0.74 -21.09
CA PHE A 130 -1.47 2.02 -21.05
C PHE A 130 -0.42 2.03 -19.95
N SER A 131 0.54 2.94 -20.07
CA SER A 131 1.54 3.22 -19.03
C SER A 131 1.06 4.35 -18.12
N VAL A 132 1.34 4.22 -16.83
CA VAL A 132 1.15 5.24 -15.82
C VAL A 132 2.52 5.68 -15.33
N ASN A 133 2.82 6.97 -15.49
CA ASN A 133 4.02 7.56 -14.95
C ASN A 133 3.86 7.80 -13.44
N ILE A 134 4.74 7.17 -12.64
CA ILE A 134 4.79 7.24 -11.18
C ILE A 134 6.09 7.87 -10.67
N SER A 135 6.87 8.51 -11.52
CA SER A 135 8.21 9.02 -11.18
C SER A 135 8.18 10.07 -10.06
N THR A 136 7.07 10.80 -9.94
CA THR A 136 6.86 11.83 -8.91
C THR A 136 6.44 11.28 -7.56
N LEU A 137 6.10 9.98 -7.47
CA LEU A 137 5.76 9.35 -6.20
C LEU A 137 6.99 9.10 -5.33
N ALA A 138 6.82 9.24 -4.02
CA ALA A 138 7.83 8.87 -3.04
C ALA A 138 8.09 7.36 -3.08
N LYS A 139 9.30 6.93 -2.73
CA LYS A 139 9.61 5.51 -2.52
C LYS A 139 8.69 4.93 -1.45
N GLY A 140 8.15 3.74 -1.68
CA GLY A 140 7.29 3.07 -0.70
C GLY A 140 6.27 2.12 -1.32
N TYR A 141 5.41 1.59 -0.46
CA TYR A 141 4.30 0.73 -0.86
C TYR A 141 3.07 1.56 -1.22
N TYR A 142 2.36 1.12 -2.25
CA TYR A 142 1.14 1.74 -2.74
C TYR A 142 0.08 0.68 -3.00
N LYS A 143 -1.15 0.96 -2.58
CA LYS A 143 -2.32 0.24 -3.08
C LYS A 143 -2.80 0.93 -4.36
N VAL A 144 -2.82 0.19 -5.47
CA VAL A 144 -3.22 0.68 -6.79
C VAL A 144 -4.67 0.30 -7.02
N PHE A 145 -5.56 1.27 -6.94
CA PHE A 145 -6.98 1.11 -7.24
C PHE A 145 -7.24 1.37 -8.72
N ILE A 146 -8.01 0.49 -9.36
CA ILE A 146 -8.38 0.60 -10.77
C ILE A 146 -9.90 0.41 -10.91
N LYS A 147 -10.54 1.35 -11.60
CA LYS A 147 -11.98 1.29 -11.91
C LYS A 147 -12.20 0.77 -13.34
N ILE A 148 -12.92 -0.34 -13.44
CA ILE A 148 -13.20 -1.05 -14.70
C ILE A 148 -14.70 -1.38 -14.72
N GLY A 149 -15.43 -0.94 -15.75
CA GLY A 149 -16.87 -1.19 -15.84
C GLY A 149 -17.67 -0.64 -14.66
N GLY A 150 -17.17 0.42 -14.00
CA GLY A 150 -17.78 1.00 -12.80
C GLY A 150 -17.44 0.28 -11.49
N ILE A 151 -16.68 -0.83 -11.54
CA ILE A 151 -16.28 -1.63 -10.38
C ILE A 151 -14.81 -1.34 -10.04
N ILE A 152 -14.50 -1.24 -8.75
CA ILE A 152 -13.14 -0.97 -8.26
C ILE A 152 -12.46 -2.26 -7.83
N TYR A 153 -11.25 -2.44 -8.34
CA TYR A 153 -10.31 -3.52 -8.03
C TYR A 153 -9.00 -2.93 -7.55
N TRP A 154 -8.14 -3.73 -6.90
CA TRP A 154 -6.82 -3.24 -6.49
C TRP A 154 -5.75 -4.31 -6.39
N ASP A 155 -4.50 -3.86 -6.56
CA ASP A 155 -3.28 -4.63 -6.38
C ASP A 155 -2.28 -3.81 -5.54
N ASN A 156 -1.23 -4.46 -5.07
CA ASN A 156 -0.18 -3.86 -4.25
C ASN A 156 1.05 -3.60 -5.11
N LEU A 157 1.63 -2.40 -5.02
CA LEU A 157 2.81 -1.96 -5.75
C LEU A 157 3.90 -1.53 -4.77
N TYR A 158 5.15 -1.81 -5.10
CA TYR A 158 6.29 -1.15 -4.45
C TYR A 158 7.01 -0.24 -5.44
N LYS A 159 7.09 1.05 -5.09
CA LYS A 159 7.83 2.05 -5.85
C LYS A 159 9.23 2.20 -5.27
N TYR A 160 10.25 2.07 -6.12
CA TYR A 160 11.66 2.31 -5.75
C TYR A 160 12.23 3.56 -6.43
N GLU A 161 13.43 3.97 -6.04
CA GLU A 161 14.10 5.14 -6.63
C GLU A 161 14.78 4.80 -7.95
N ASN A 162 14.67 5.68 -8.95
CA ASN A 162 15.39 5.48 -10.20
C ASN A 162 16.91 5.50 -9.97
N GLY A 163 17.64 4.60 -10.63
CA GLY A 163 19.10 4.49 -10.56
C GLY A 163 19.65 3.67 -9.39
N GLY A 164 18.81 3.03 -8.59
CA GLY A 164 19.27 2.06 -7.59
C GLY A 164 19.54 0.67 -8.18
N ASP A 165 20.37 -0.13 -7.50
CA ASP A 165 20.64 -1.52 -7.89
C ASP A 165 19.38 -2.38 -7.75
N ASN A 166 18.96 -3.01 -8.85
CA ASN A 166 17.78 -3.88 -8.90
C ASN A 166 17.90 -5.04 -7.90
N GLU A 167 19.10 -5.58 -7.66
CA GLU A 167 19.33 -6.67 -6.71
C GLU A 167 19.13 -6.21 -5.26
N GLU A 168 19.66 -5.04 -4.89
CA GLU A 168 19.50 -4.47 -3.56
C GLU A 168 18.03 -4.19 -3.25
N GLN A 169 17.28 -3.68 -4.22
CA GLN A 169 15.86 -3.39 -4.07
C GLN A 169 15.04 -4.66 -3.91
N PHE A 170 15.28 -5.66 -4.75
CA PHE A 170 14.65 -6.95 -4.63
C PHE A 170 14.94 -7.59 -3.26
N ASN A 171 16.20 -7.55 -2.82
CA ASN A 171 16.60 -8.06 -1.51
C ASN A 171 15.96 -7.27 -0.35
N THR A 172 15.76 -5.95 -0.50
CA THR A 172 15.05 -5.14 0.50
C THR A 172 13.60 -5.62 0.66
N ILE A 173 12.88 -5.79 -0.44
CA ILE A 173 11.49 -6.27 -0.42
C ILE A 173 11.43 -7.70 0.13
N LYS A 174 12.32 -8.58 -0.35
CA LYS A 174 12.43 -9.98 0.09
C LYS A 174 12.73 -10.09 1.57
N ASN A 175 13.72 -9.38 2.09
CA ASN A 175 14.09 -9.40 3.51
C ASN A 175 13.00 -8.78 4.37
N PHE A 176 12.26 -7.79 3.84
CA PHE A 176 11.10 -7.29 4.54
C PHE A 176 10.02 -8.35 4.63
N TRP A 177 9.68 -9.14 3.60
CA TRP A 177 8.53 -10.06 3.69
C TRP A 177 8.85 -11.49 4.12
N LYS A 178 10.08 -11.94 3.93
CA LYS A 178 10.56 -13.24 4.41
C LYS A 178 10.78 -13.23 5.93
#